data_AF-A0A239U1B5-F1
#
_entry.id   AF-A0A239U1B5-F1
#
_cell.length_a   1.000
_cell.length_b   1.000
_cell.length_c   1.000
_cell.angle_alpha   90.00
_cell.angle_beta   90.00
_cell.angle_gamma   90.00
#
_symmetry.space_group_name_H-M   'P 1'
#
loop_
_entity.id
_entity.type
_entity.pdbx_description
1 polymer ?
#
loop_
_entity_poly.entity_id
_entity_poly.type
_entity_poly.pdbx_seq_one_letter_code
_entity_poly.pdbx_strand_id
1 'polypeptide(L)'
;MINRLIILMIVCLMSFSAVANASPSETKEGDNLPPLVIETDDVKYTGINIDWSKNPSIRTREDIILYKEPSLNSSTVGKILANERVSILKTKAYIYPRMGKTKIVNDINTDLILSGNIDNVPKIGNTVYLIYYSTETPAVIWYENNFFIISNKSIKMPDNYLTNKDVENFSAIYEGYISEKDTSNDFKPYQEYVISGDNIGESVAWKNIFFGYNYRRNADVWLYLENANKKKGWVQFSNAYLGANEQIWWRQQFLGDAEGFNNDVINLKEEM
;
A
#
# COMPACT_ATOMS: atom_id res chain seq x y z
N MET A 1 26.51 18.40 23.91
CA MET A 1 26.15 17.08 23.33
C MET A 1 25.08 16.31 24.11
N ILE A 2 24.53 16.85 25.21
CA ILE A 2 23.48 16.18 26.00
C ILE A 2 22.05 16.50 25.50
N ASN A 3 21.86 17.61 24.79
CA ASN A 3 20.52 18.05 24.35
C ASN A 3 19.91 17.29 23.16
N ARG A 4 20.70 16.51 22.39
CA ARG A 4 20.15 15.73 21.26
C ARG A 4 19.59 14.36 21.66
N LEU A 5 20.06 13.81 22.79
CA LEU A 5 19.58 12.51 23.29
C LEU A 5 18.21 12.64 23.99
N ILE A 6 17.98 13.78 24.66
CA ILE A 6 16.73 14.04 25.41
C ILE A 6 15.55 14.28 24.45
N ILE A 7 15.78 14.92 23.29
CA ILE A 7 14.72 15.19 22.31
C ILE A 7 14.29 13.89 21.59
N LEU A 8 15.22 12.95 21.34
CA LEU A 8 14.89 11.66 20.74
C LEU A 8 14.05 10.78 21.68
N MET A 9 14.34 10.80 22.99
CA MET A 9 13.52 10.08 23.98
C MET A 9 12.13 10.67 24.16
N ILE A 10 11.96 11.99 24.04
CA ILE A 10 10.64 12.64 24.22
C ILE A 10 9.73 12.40 23.00
N VAL A 11 10.26 12.38 21.78
CA VAL A 11 9.46 12.06 20.57
C VAL A 11 9.07 10.58 20.53
N CYS A 12 9.93 9.69 21.04
CA CYS A 12 9.57 8.30 21.30
C CYS A 12 8.64 8.12 22.51
N LEU A 13 8.46 9.08 23.42
CA LEU A 13 7.48 8.96 24.50
C LEU A 13 6.10 9.50 24.12
N MET A 14 6.03 10.57 23.31
CA MET A 14 4.76 11.19 22.91
C MET A 14 4.01 10.46 21.79
N SER A 15 4.66 9.49 21.14
CA SER A 15 4.01 8.56 20.20
C SER A 15 3.40 7.32 20.89
N PHE A 16 3.60 7.16 22.20
CA PHE A 16 3.05 6.03 22.99
C PHE A 16 1.79 6.39 23.80
N SER A 17 1.47 7.68 23.99
CA SER A 17 0.31 8.09 24.78
C SER A 17 -1.05 7.85 24.07
N ALA A 18 -1.06 7.59 22.76
CA ALA A 18 -2.27 7.17 22.04
C ALA A 18 -2.51 5.65 22.05
N VAL A 19 -1.52 4.85 22.49
CA VAL A 19 -1.61 3.38 22.56
C VAL A 19 -1.81 2.89 24.01
N ALA A 20 -1.73 3.78 25.00
CA ALA A 20 -1.76 3.44 26.43
C ALA A 20 -3.16 3.15 27.02
N ASN A 21 -4.25 3.30 26.24
CA ASN A 21 -5.62 3.02 26.72
C ASN A 21 -6.20 1.69 26.23
N ALA A 22 -5.43 0.87 25.50
CA ALA A 22 -5.74 -0.54 25.35
C ALA A 22 -5.01 -1.29 26.46
N SER A 23 -5.75 -1.86 27.41
CA SER A 23 -5.19 -2.71 28.46
C SER A 23 -4.21 -3.71 27.84
N PRO A 24 -2.90 -3.65 28.16
CA PRO A 24 -1.96 -4.58 27.59
C PRO A 24 -2.27 -5.95 28.21
N SER A 25 -2.71 -6.89 27.40
CA SER A 25 -2.62 -8.30 27.77
C SER A 25 -1.14 -8.58 28.05
N GLU A 26 -0.83 -9.05 29.25
CA GLU A 26 0.52 -9.39 29.71
C GLU A 26 1.24 -10.22 28.63
N THR A 27 2.16 -9.57 27.91
CA THR A 27 2.99 -10.23 26.90
C THR A 27 4.01 -11.08 27.64
N LYS A 28 3.97 -12.40 27.42
CA LYS A 28 4.93 -13.33 28.02
C LYS A 28 6.18 -13.39 27.15
N GLU A 29 7.33 -13.43 27.80
CA GLU A 29 8.63 -13.70 27.18
C GLU A 29 8.51 -14.99 26.35
N GLY A 30 8.62 -14.87 25.02
CA GLY A 30 8.32 -15.95 24.07
C GLY A 30 7.29 -15.61 22.97
N ASP A 31 6.59 -14.48 23.08
CA ASP A 31 5.81 -13.95 21.95
C ASP A 31 6.78 -13.48 20.85
N ASN A 32 7.05 -14.35 19.87
CA ASN A 32 7.81 -14.05 18.64
C ASN A 32 7.04 -13.03 17.79
N LEU A 33 7.01 -11.77 18.26
CA LEU A 33 6.40 -10.66 17.55
C LEU A 33 7.17 -10.39 16.25
N PRO A 34 6.47 -10.00 15.17
CA PRO A 34 7.11 -9.70 13.90
C PRO A 34 7.99 -8.46 14.07
N PRO A 35 8.92 -8.22 13.13
CA PRO A 35 9.65 -6.96 13.05
C PRO A 35 8.70 -5.76 13.15
N LEU A 36 9.17 -4.69 13.78
CA LEU A 36 8.42 -3.42 13.80
C LEU A 36 8.23 -2.88 12.39
N VAL A 37 9.29 -2.98 11.57
CA VAL A 37 9.32 -2.56 10.18
C VAL A 37 10.09 -3.58 9.36
N ILE A 38 9.62 -3.90 8.17
CA ILE A 38 10.38 -4.61 7.13
C ILE A 38 10.66 -3.62 6.02
N GLU A 39 11.93 -3.38 5.73
CA GLU A 39 12.36 -2.54 4.63
C GLU A 39 12.66 -3.37 3.40
N THR A 40 12.12 -2.97 2.24
CA THR A 40 12.40 -3.66 0.97
C THR A 40 12.30 -2.69 -0.20
N ASP A 41 13.07 -2.94 -1.25
CA ASP A 41 12.92 -2.24 -2.53
C ASP A 41 11.85 -2.92 -3.42
N ASP A 42 11.48 -4.18 -3.08
CA ASP A 42 10.48 -4.97 -3.79
C ASP A 42 9.06 -4.69 -3.27
N VAL A 43 8.36 -3.78 -3.95
CA VAL A 43 7.00 -3.34 -3.61
C VAL A 43 5.91 -4.34 -3.97
N LYS A 44 6.22 -5.48 -4.61
CA LYS A 44 5.19 -6.50 -4.92
C LYS A 44 4.53 -7.05 -3.66
N TYR A 45 5.27 -7.10 -2.55
CA TYR A 45 4.74 -7.54 -1.26
C TYR A 45 3.76 -6.55 -0.63
N THR A 46 3.65 -5.33 -1.16
CA THR A 46 2.63 -4.35 -0.77
C THR A 46 1.44 -4.33 -1.73
N GLY A 47 1.33 -5.32 -2.62
CA GLY A 47 0.28 -5.39 -3.65
C GLY A 47 0.52 -4.48 -4.87
N ILE A 48 1.75 -3.95 -5.05
CA ILE A 48 2.09 -3.07 -6.18
C ILE A 48 2.99 -3.83 -7.16
N ASN A 49 2.53 -4.00 -8.39
CA ASN A 49 3.32 -4.64 -9.44
C ASN A 49 3.83 -3.60 -10.44
N ILE A 50 5.15 -3.46 -10.57
CA ILE A 50 5.81 -2.57 -11.52
C ILE A 50 6.57 -3.42 -12.54
N ASP A 51 6.31 -3.18 -13.82
CA ASP A 51 7.07 -3.81 -14.89
C ASP A 51 8.38 -3.06 -15.15
N TRP A 52 9.44 -3.54 -14.51
CA TRP A 52 10.79 -3.00 -14.66
C TRP A 52 11.48 -3.39 -15.97
N SER A 53 10.90 -4.28 -16.79
CA SER A 53 11.47 -4.64 -18.10
C SER A 53 11.30 -3.54 -19.14
N LYS A 54 10.43 -2.56 -18.84
CA LYS A 54 10.21 -1.35 -19.64
C LYS A 54 10.64 -0.11 -18.86
N ASN A 55 10.38 1.08 -19.38
CA ASN A 55 10.55 2.35 -18.67
C ASN A 55 9.25 2.72 -17.93
N PRO A 56 9.06 2.31 -16.66
CA PRO A 56 7.83 2.61 -15.94
C PRO A 56 7.70 4.12 -15.69
N SER A 57 6.50 4.64 -15.84
CA SER A 57 6.20 6.05 -15.58
C SER A 57 4.79 6.22 -15.03
N ILE A 58 4.57 7.33 -14.32
CA ILE A 58 3.27 7.76 -13.81
C ILE A 58 2.97 9.16 -14.31
N ARG A 59 1.69 9.54 -14.24
CA ARG A 59 1.24 10.91 -14.50
C ARG A 59 0.68 11.51 -13.22
N THR A 60 1.26 12.62 -12.77
CA THR A 60 0.81 13.30 -11.55
C THR A 60 -0.54 13.98 -11.78
N ARG A 61 -1.41 14.03 -10.77
CA ARG A 61 -2.67 14.79 -10.84
C ARG A 61 -2.54 16.20 -10.29
N GLU A 62 -1.75 16.34 -9.25
CA GLU A 62 -1.44 17.62 -8.63
C GLU A 62 0.06 17.84 -8.56
N ASP A 63 0.41 18.99 -8.03
CA ASP A 63 1.78 19.39 -7.78
C ASP A 63 2.38 18.58 -6.62
N ILE A 64 3.48 17.86 -6.86
CA ILE A 64 4.08 16.96 -5.87
C ILE A 64 5.48 17.42 -5.47
N ILE A 65 5.78 17.27 -4.18
CA ILE A 65 7.08 17.60 -3.61
C ILE A 65 8.03 16.41 -3.76
N LEU A 66 9.27 16.69 -4.16
CA LEU A 66 10.34 15.70 -4.22
C LEU A 66 11.24 15.82 -2.99
N TYR A 67 11.43 14.70 -2.28
CA TYR A 67 12.26 14.59 -1.09
C TYR A 67 13.63 13.96 -1.42
N LYS A 68 14.67 14.35 -0.68
CA LYS A 68 16.02 13.78 -0.83
C LYS A 68 16.07 12.29 -0.44
N GLU A 69 15.38 11.93 0.63
CA GLU A 69 15.25 10.58 1.18
C GLU A 69 13.76 10.19 1.24
N PRO A 70 13.41 8.90 1.30
CA PRO A 70 12.01 8.43 1.38
C PRO A 70 11.41 8.68 2.78
N SER A 71 11.30 9.95 3.15
CA SER A 71 10.76 10.43 4.42
C SER A 71 10.19 11.83 4.25
N LEU A 72 9.03 12.09 4.87
CA LEU A 72 8.41 13.43 4.88
C LEU A 72 9.24 14.46 5.67
N ASN A 73 10.13 13.99 6.55
CA ASN A 73 11.05 14.84 7.32
C ASN A 73 12.35 15.16 6.55
N SER A 74 12.54 14.57 5.37
CA SER A 74 13.70 14.85 4.53
C SER A 74 13.63 16.26 3.93
N SER A 75 14.78 16.83 3.61
CA SER A 75 14.85 18.07 2.83
C SER A 75 14.20 17.91 1.45
N THR A 76 13.45 18.93 1.02
CA THR A 76 12.91 19.04 -0.34
C THR A 76 14.03 19.33 -1.35
N VAL A 77 14.00 18.62 -2.48
CA VAL A 77 14.97 18.77 -3.60
C VAL A 77 14.32 19.25 -4.90
N GLY A 78 12.99 19.28 -4.94
CA GLY A 78 12.28 19.76 -6.11
C GLY A 78 10.77 19.61 -6.02
N LYS A 79 10.13 19.83 -7.16
CA LYS A 79 8.69 19.74 -7.36
C LYS A 79 8.43 19.23 -8.77
N ILE A 80 7.40 18.41 -8.93
CA ILE A 80 6.84 18.00 -10.22
C ILE A 80 5.48 18.66 -10.32
N LEU A 81 5.17 19.28 -11.46
CA LEU A 81 3.89 19.94 -11.65
C LEU A 81 2.78 18.92 -11.96
N ALA A 82 1.54 19.31 -11.74
CA ALA A 82 0.36 18.55 -12.14
C ALA A 82 0.42 18.14 -13.64
N ASN A 83 -0.09 16.95 -13.95
CA ASN A 83 -0.18 16.36 -15.29
C ASN A 83 1.15 16.07 -16.00
N GLU A 84 2.29 16.21 -15.32
CA GLU A 84 3.59 15.78 -15.84
C GLU A 84 3.69 14.25 -15.85
N ARG A 85 4.18 13.70 -16.96
CA ARG A 85 4.60 12.29 -17.03
C ARG A 85 6.03 12.20 -16.51
N VAL A 86 6.24 11.37 -15.50
CA VAL A 86 7.53 11.23 -14.82
C VAL A 86 7.93 9.77 -14.73
N SER A 87 9.23 9.51 -14.91
CA SER A 87 9.76 8.15 -14.90
C SER A 87 9.92 7.66 -13.47
N ILE A 88 9.53 6.43 -13.20
CA ILE A 88 9.82 5.74 -11.95
C ILE A 88 11.19 5.09 -12.11
N LEU A 89 12.14 5.45 -11.25
CA LEU A 89 13.51 4.94 -11.31
C LEU A 89 13.78 3.88 -10.26
N LYS A 90 13.16 3.99 -9.07
CA LYS A 90 13.32 3.07 -7.94
C LYS A 90 12.08 3.06 -7.06
N THR A 91 12.00 2.07 -6.20
CA THR A 91 10.98 1.97 -5.15
C THR A 91 11.60 1.65 -3.81
N LYS A 92 10.86 1.98 -2.75
CA LYS A 92 11.16 1.61 -1.36
C LYS A 92 9.84 1.40 -0.63
N ALA A 93 9.74 0.33 0.15
CA ALA A 93 8.62 0.08 1.05
C ALA A 93 9.09 -0.07 2.50
N TYR A 94 8.30 0.49 3.40
CA TYR A 94 8.37 0.29 4.84
C TYR A 94 7.09 -0.43 5.25
N ILE A 95 7.18 -1.75 5.45
CA ILE A 95 6.05 -2.61 5.80
C ILE A 95 5.95 -2.70 7.32
N TYR A 96 4.74 -2.61 7.86
CA TYR A 96 4.45 -2.63 9.29
C TYR A 96 3.59 -3.86 9.66
N PRO A 97 4.19 -5.07 9.79
CA PRO A 97 3.43 -6.30 9.99
C PRO A 97 2.51 -6.25 11.21
N ARG A 98 2.92 -5.56 12.29
CA ARG A 98 2.14 -5.46 13.53
C ARG A 98 0.77 -4.79 13.33
N MET A 99 0.60 -3.96 12.31
CA MET A 99 -0.70 -3.38 11.94
C MET A 99 -1.62 -4.43 11.29
N GLY A 100 -1.08 -5.56 10.86
CA GLY A 100 -1.77 -6.55 10.05
C GLY A 100 -2.17 -7.82 10.78
N LYS A 101 -2.28 -7.83 12.11
CA LYS A 101 -2.54 -9.07 12.86
C LYS A 101 -3.74 -9.84 12.27
N THR A 102 -3.53 -11.12 11.98
CA THR A 102 -4.53 -12.01 11.37
C THR A 102 -4.40 -13.39 11.99
N LYS A 103 -5.52 -14.00 12.37
CA LYS A 103 -5.57 -15.32 13.00
C LYS A 103 -5.96 -16.39 11.98
N ILE A 104 -5.20 -17.48 11.89
CA ILE A 104 -5.58 -18.66 11.09
C ILE A 104 -6.59 -19.48 11.90
N VAL A 105 -7.75 -19.75 11.30
CA VAL A 105 -8.85 -20.50 11.94
C VAL A 105 -9.25 -21.76 11.20
N ASN A 106 -8.93 -21.86 9.90
CA ASN A 106 -9.05 -23.08 9.11
C ASN A 106 -7.78 -23.29 8.29
N ASP A 107 -7.57 -24.49 7.76
CA ASP A 107 -6.41 -24.80 6.92
C ASP A 107 -6.31 -23.86 5.72
N ILE A 108 -5.08 -23.44 5.40
CA ILE A 108 -4.80 -22.72 4.17
C ILE A 108 -4.73 -23.76 3.05
N ASN A 109 -5.59 -23.62 2.05
CA ASN A 109 -5.50 -24.45 0.85
C ASN A 109 -4.20 -24.12 0.11
N THR A 110 -3.25 -25.06 0.15
CA THR A 110 -1.93 -24.94 -0.47
C THR A 110 -1.98 -24.78 -1.98
N ASP A 111 -3.02 -25.30 -2.64
CA ASP A 111 -3.22 -25.15 -4.09
C ASP A 111 -3.57 -23.71 -4.49
N LEU A 112 -4.00 -22.89 -3.52
CA LEU A 112 -4.33 -21.48 -3.71
C LEU A 112 -3.19 -20.53 -3.31
N ILE A 113 -2.02 -21.07 -2.94
CA ILE A 113 -0.82 -20.28 -2.66
C ILE A 113 -0.14 -19.96 -3.99
N LEU A 114 -0.12 -18.68 -4.35
CA LEU A 114 0.47 -18.21 -5.60
C LEU A 114 1.98 -17.99 -5.49
N SER A 115 2.48 -17.79 -4.27
CA SER A 115 3.90 -17.60 -3.96
C SER A 115 4.12 -17.74 -2.45
N GLY A 116 5.26 -18.29 -2.04
CA GLY A 116 5.65 -18.51 -0.65
C GLY A 116 6.38 -19.83 -0.45
N ASN A 117 6.88 -20.08 0.76
CA ASN A 117 7.52 -21.35 1.11
C ASN A 117 6.45 -22.38 1.51
N ILE A 118 6.13 -23.31 0.61
CA ILE A 118 5.07 -24.32 0.80
C ILE A 118 5.34 -25.28 1.97
N ASP A 119 6.60 -25.43 2.37
CA ASP A 119 6.98 -26.28 3.49
C ASP A 119 6.72 -25.61 4.85
N ASN A 120 6.47 -24.30 4.87
CA ASN A 120 6.22 -23.51 6.08
C ASN A 120 4.89 -22.75 6.06
N VAL A 121 3.83 -23.41 5.58
CA VAL A 121 2.49 -22.84 5.51
C VAL A 121 1.92 -22.65 6.93
N PRO A 122 1.33 -21.47 7.23
CA PRO A 122 0.67 -21.23 8.50
C PRO A 122 -0.44 -22.26 8.81
N LYS A 123 -0.47 -22.75 10.05
CA LYS A 123 -1.44 -23.73 10.54
C LYS A 123 -2.52 -23.07 11.38
N ILE A 124 -3.63 -23.79 11.61
CA ILE A 124 -4.71 -23.36 12.50
C ILE A 124 -4.15 -22.95 13.87
N GLY A 125 -4.58 -21.78 14.35
CA GLY A 125 -4.12 -21.19 15.61
C GLY A 125 -2.89 -20.30 15.48
N ASN A 126 -2.16 -20.34 14.35
CA ASN A 126 -1.07 -19.40 14.12
C ASN A 126 -1.56 -17.97 13.89
N THR A 127 -0.72 -17.01 14.28
CA THR A 127 -0.90 -15.59 13.92
C THR A 127 -0.01 -15.28 12.73
N VAL A 128 -0.61 -14.73 11.68
CA VAL A 128 0.06 -14.18 10.51
C VAL A 128 -0.18 -12.68 10.45
N TYR A 129 0.50 -11.99 9.55
CA TYR A 129 0.42 -10.54 9.44
C TYR A 129 0.06 -10.14 8.02
N LEU A 130 -1.19 -9.71 7.80
CA LEU A 130 -1.66 -9.16 6.55
C LEU A 130 -0.89 -7.89 6.19
N ILE A 131 -0.22 -7.91 5.03
CA ILE A 131 0.49 -6.76 4.49
C ILE A 131 -0.38 -6.00 3.50
N TYR A 132 -1.10 -6.73 2.66
CA TYR A 132 -1.96 -6.17 1.64
C TYR A 132 -3.23 -7.00 1.43
N TYR A 133 -4.36 -6.32 1.27
CA TYR A 133 -5.66 -6.88 0.90
C TYR A 133 -6.38 -5.97 -0.09
N SER A 134 -7.05 -6.58 -1.06
CA SER A 134 -8.03 -5.97 -1.95
C SER A 134 -9.10 -7.01 -2.30
N THR A 135 -10.32 -6.58 -2.63
CA THR A 135 -11.39 -7.50 -3.07
C THR A 135 -11.13 -8.13 -4.45
N GLU A 136 -10.16 -7.61 -5.20
CA GLU A 136 -9.98 -7.94 -6.62
C GLU A 136 -8.65 -8.64 -6.92
N THR A 137 -7.72 -8.62 -5.98
CA THR A 137 -6.38 -9.19 -6.16
C THR A 137 -5.99 -10.07 -4.98
N PRO A 138 -5.06 -11.02 -5.16
CA PRO A 138 -4.55 -11.86 -4.07
C PRO A 138 -4.03 -11.03 -2.89
N ALA A 139 -4.25 -11.54 -1.68
CA ALA A 139 -3.74 -10.95 -0.47
C ALA A 139 -2.27 -11.33 -0.25
N VAL A 140 -1.52 -10.45 0.43
CA VAL A 140 -0.15 -10.74 0.86
C VAL A 140 -0.11 -10.80 2.37
N ILE A 141 0.38 -11.91 2.92
CA ILE A 141 0.62 -12.09 4.36
C ILE A 141 2.10 -12.32 4.61
N TRP A 142 2.55 -11.99 5.81
CA TRP A 142 3.88 -12.31 6.33
C TRP A 142 3.75 -13.30 7.48
N TYR A 143 4.57 -14.34 7.46
CA TYR A 143 4.66 -15.38 8.49
C TYR A 143 6.09 -15.91 8.56
N GLU A 144 6.68 -15.91 9.76
CA GLU A 144 8.02 -16.46 10.02
C GLU A 144 9.08 -16.09 8.96
N ASN A 145 9.29 -14.78 8.74
CA ASN A 145 10.24 -14.24 7.77
C ASN A 145 9.93 -14.53 6.28
N ASN A 146 8.74 -15.04 5.97
CA ASN A 146 8.32 -15.34 4.61
C ASN A 146 7.06 -14.55 4.23
N PHE A 147 7.02 -14.08 2.98
CA PHE A 147 5.80 -13.55 2.38
C PHE A 147 5.05 -14.67 1.67
N PHE A 148 3.73 -14.72 1.86
CA PHE A 148 2.84 -15.60 1.13
C PHE A 148 1.83 -14.75 0.36
N ILE A 149 1.59 -15.14 -0.89
CA ILE A 149 0.51 -14.59 -1.71
C ILE A 149 -0.60 -15.63 -1.74
N ILE A 150 -1.74 -15.30 -1.13
CA ILE A 150 -2.88 -16.20 -0.98
C ILE A 150 -4.14 -15.60 -1.61
N SER A 151 -5.15 -16.41 -1.86
CA SER A 151 -6.46 -15.89 -2.27
C SER A 151 -6.98 -14.90 -1.24
N ASN A 152 -7.43 -13.73 -1.69
CA ASN A 152 -8.10 -12.76 -0.84
C ASN A 152 -9.40 -13.31 -0.21
N LYS A 153 -10.07 -14.24 -0.90
CA LYS A 153 -11.25 -14.95 -0.37
C LYS A 153 -10.91 -15.81 0.85
N SER A 154 -9.64 -16.15 1.08
CA SER A 154 -9.22 -16.91 2.26
C SER A 154 -9.17 -16.06 3.53
N ILE A 155 -9.39 -14.74 3.46
CA ILE A 155 -9.33 -13.83 4.60
C ILE A 155 -10.69 -13.17 4.83
N LYS A 156 -11.26 -13.43 6.01
CA LYS A 156 -12.41 -12.68 6.50
C LYS A 156 -11.94 -11.31 7.01
N MET A 157 -12.29 -10.27 6.27
CA MET A 157 -12.17 -8.88 6.71
C MET A 157 -13.41 -8.46 7.52
N PRO A 158 -13.35 -7.36 8.29
CA PRO A 158 -14.50 -6.83 9.01
C PRO A 158 -15.61 -6.36 8.06
N ASP A 159 -16.87 -6.40 8.52
CA ASP A 159 -18.09 -6.23 7.71
C ASP A 159 -18.20 -4.91 6.93
N ASN A 160 -17.45 -3.88 7.34
CA ASN A 160 -17.42 -2.61 6.63
C ASN A 160 -16.70 -2.73 5.27
N TYR A 161 -15.78 -3.69 5.11
CA TYR A 161 -15.25 -4.02 3.79
C TYR A 161 -16.37 -4.72 3.01
N LEU A 162 -16.63 -4.32 1.75
CA LEU A 162 -17.55 -5.05 0.85
C LEU A 162 -16.92 -6.39 0.43
N THR A 163 -16.54 -7.21 1.40
CA THR A 163 -16.24 -8.61 1.17
C THR A 163 -17.53 -9.30 0.80
N ASN A 164 -17.44 -10.25 -0.14
CA ASN A 164 -18.46 -11.26 -0.37
C ASN A 164 -19.00 -11.74 0.98
N LYS A 165 -20.18 -11.25 1.39
CA LYS A 165 -20.80 -11.57 2.69
C LYS A 165 -21.10 -13.07 2.82
N ASP A 166 -20.92 -13.81 1.73
CA ASP A 166 -21.20 -15.22 1.55
C ASP A 166 -19.94 -16.12 1.53
N VAL A 167 -18.75 -15.62 1.92
CA VAL A 167 -17.59 -16.50 2.04
C VAL A 167 -17.67 -17.29 3.36
N GLU A 168 -18.33 -18.45 3.29
CA GLU A 168 -18.41 -19.38 4.42
C GLU A 168 -17.06 -20.08 4.71
N ASN A 169 -16.15 -20.13 3.72
CA ASN A 169 -14.91 -20.90 3.76
C ASN A 169 -13.65 -20.03 3.72
N PHE A 170 -13.42 -19.22 4.75
CA PHE A 170 -12.17 -18.48 4.93
C PHE A 170 -11.17 -19.28 5.79
N SER A 171 -9.88 -19.12 5.54
CA SER A 171 -8.80 -19.73 6.34
C SER A 171 -8.36 -18.82 7.49
N ALA A 172 -8.57 -17.51 7.37
CA ALA A 172 -8.03 -16.54 8.30
C ALA A 172 -9.02 -15.40 8.63
N ILE A 173 -8.91 -14.82 9.83
CA ILE A 173 -9.69 -13.67 10.29
C ILE A 173 -8.75 -12.49 10.54
N TYR A 174 -9.02 -11.35 9.93
CA TYR A 174 -8.28 -10.12 10.16
C TYR A 174 -8.66 -9.49 11.51
N GLU A 175 -7.66 -9.23 12.35
CA GLU A 175 -7.78 -8.59 13.67
C GLU A 175 -6.90 -7.33 13.76
N GLY A 176 -6.38 -6.86 12.62
CA GLY A 176 -5.42 -5.78 12.56
C GLY A 176 -6.05 -4.40 12.62
N TYR A 177 -5.22 -3.39 12.37
CA TYR A 177 -5.64 -2.00 12.29
C TYR A 177 -6.62 -1.78 11.13
N ILE A 178 -7.67 -1.01 11.38
CA ILE A 178 -8.69 -0.63 10.40
C ILE A 178 -8.80 0.90 10.45
N SER A 179 -8.93 1.54 9.29
CA SER A 179 -9.37 2.93 9.19
C SER A 179 -10.83 2.97 8.75
N GLU A 180 -11.64 3.85 9.34
CA GLU A 180 -13.01 4.12 8.86
C GLU A 180 -13.03 4.59 7.39
N LYS A 181 -11.90 5.14 6.92
CA LYS A 181 -11.71 5.59 5.53
C LYS A 181 -11.27 4.46 4.59
N ASP A 182 -11.06 3.25 5.08
CA ASP A 182 -10.79 2.08 4.25
C ASP A 182 -12.03 1.64 3.44
N THR A 183 -13.23 2.02 3.88
CA THR A 183 -14.50 1.47 3.37
C THR A 183 -15.62 2.50 3.18
N SER A 184 -15.29 3.78 2.98
CA SER A 184 -16.32 4.82 2.90
C SER A 184 -17.16 4.67 1.62
N ASN A 185 -18.48 4.88 1.74
CA ASN A 185 -19.43 4.78 0.62
C ASN A 185 -19.14 5.74 -0.55
N ASP A 186 -18.37 6.81 -0.30
CA ASP A 186 -17.90 7.75 -1.32
C ASP A 186 -16.69 7.23 -2.13
N PHE A 187 -16.29 5.96 -1.93
CA PHE A 187 -15.17 5.35 -2.63
C PHE A 187 -15.49 5.24 -4.12
N LYS A 188 -14.93 6.17 -4.92
CA LYS A 188 -14.89 6.03 -6.37
C LYS A 188 -13.74 5.10 -6.73
N PRO A 189 -13.99 4.00 -7.46
CA PRO A 189 -12.91 3.18 -7.98
C PRO A 189 -11.98 4.07 -8.80
N TYR A 190 -10.70 3.92 -8.56
CA TYR A 190 -9.65 4.57 -9.33
C TYR A 190 -8.79 3.46 -9.93
N GLN A 191 -8.30 3.71 -11.14
CA GLN A 191 -7.29 2.87 -11.75
C GLN A 191 -6.12 3.75 -12.06
N GLU A 192 -4.95 3.23 -11.73
CA GLU A 192 -3.71 3.84 -12.15
C GLU A 192 -2.82 2.83 -12.81
N TYR A 193 -2.20 3.34 -13.84
CA TYR A 193 -1.46 2.59 -14.78
C TYR A 193 0.01 2.96 -14.65
N VAL A 194 0.86 1.99 -14.31
CA VAL A 194 2.26 2.13 -14.73
C VAL A 194 2.23 2.09 -16.25
N ILE A 195 2.59 3.20 -16.88
CA ILE A 195 2.77 3.20 -18.33
C ILE A 195 4.10 2.50 -18.58
N SER A 196 4.02 1.27 -19.09
CA SER A 196 5.18 0.44 -19.42
C SER A 196 5.46 0.56 -20.91
N GLY A 197 6.41 1.42 -21.28
CA GLY A 197 6.85 1.62 -22.67
C GLY A 197 6.94 3.09 -23.12
N ASP A 198 7.63 3.31 -24.24
CA ASP A 198 7.98 4.65 -24.74
C ASP A 198 6.83 5.30 -25.53
N ASN A 199 5.92 4.51 -26.12
CA ASN A 199 4.90 5.00 -27.05
C ASN A 199 3.47 5.03 -26.48
N ILE A 200 2.77 6.14 -26.73
CA ILE A 200 1.32 6.26 -26.60
C ILE A 200 0.73 5.58 -27.83
N GLY A 201 0.34 4.30 -27.73
CA GLY A 201 -0.38 3.62 -28.83
C GLY A 201 -0.02 2.14 -29.08
N GLU A 202 1.10 1.65 -28.57
CA GLU A 202 1.26 0.19 -28.43
C GLU A 202 0.36 -0.25 -27.29
N SER A 203 -0.29 -1.42 -27.42
CA SER A 203 -1.17 -2.00 -26.40
C SER A 203 -0.53 -1.83 -25.02
N VAL A 204 -0.94 -0.79 -24.31
CA VAL A 204 -0.39 -0.46 -23.00
C VAL A 204 -0.85 -1.63 -22.17
N ALA A 205 0.06 -2.52 -21.81
CA ALA A 205 -0.22 -3.55 -20.84
C ALA A 205 -0.39 -2.78 -19.53
N TRP A 206 -1.61 -2.30 -19.34
CA TRP A 206 -2.10 -1.59 -18.19
C TRP A 206 -1.94 -2.52 -16.98
N LYS A 207 -0.78 -2.50 -16.34
CA LYS A 207 -0.60 -3.18 -15.06
C LYS A 207 -1.10 -2.22 -13.99
N ASN A 208 -2.31 -2.51 -13.51
CA ASN A 208 -2.97 -1.77 -12.45
C ASN A 208 -2.06 -1.76 -11.21
N ILE A 209 -1.62 -0.58 -10.78
CA ILE A 209 -0.92 -0.42 -9.49
C ILE A 209 -1.92 -0.56 -8.35
N PHE A 210 -3.17 -0.18 -8.63
CA PHE A 210 -4.29 -0.25 -7.71
C PHE A 210 -5.53 -0.73 -8.43
N PHE A 211 -6.17 -1.70 -7.81
CA PHE A 211 -7.49 -2.16 -8.18
C PHE A 211 -8.17 -2.56 -6.88
N GLY A 212 -9.33 -2.00 -6.59
CA GLY A 212 -10.14 -2.50 -5.49
C GLY A 212 -11.08 -1.48 -4.89
N TYR A 213 -12.33 -1.91 -4.72
CA TYR A 213 -13.24 -1.39 -3.73
C TYR A 213 -12.79 -1.95 -2.38
N ASN A 214 -12.57 -1.11 -1.36
CA ASN A 214 -12.13 -1.53 -0.03
C ASN A 214 -10.79 -2.30 -0.02
N TYR A 215 -9.70 -1.61 0.32
CA TYR A 215 -8.37 -2.22 0.40
C TYR A 215 -7.72 -1.89 1.73
N ARG A 216 -6.71 -2.68 2.11
CA ARG A 216 -5.85 -2.42 3.26
C ARG A 216 -4.40 -2.62 2.86
N ARG A 217 -3.54 -1.65 3.17
CA ARG A 217 -2.09 -1.79 2.99
C ARG A 217 -1.38 -1.32 4.26
N ASN A 218 -0.69 -2.25 4.90
CA ASN A 218 0.11 -1.99 6.10
C ASN A 218 1.56 -1.63 5.69
N ALA A 219 1.71 -0.68 4.76
CA ALA A 219 3.02 -0.27 4.26
C ALA A 219 3.03 1.16 3.71
N ASP A 220 4.09 1.91 4.03
CA ASP A 220 4.45 3.10 3.29
C ASP A 220 5.19 2.69 2.04
N VAL A 221 4.80 3.24 0.89
CA VAL A 221 5.48 2.99 -0.38
C VAL A 221 5.96 4.31 -0.93
N TRP A 222 7.21 4.31 -1.38
CA TRP A 222 7.90 5.47 -1.92
C TRP A 222 8.40 5.17 -3.33
N LEU A 223 8.22 6.14 -4.22
CA LEU A 223 8.74 6.09 -5.59
C LEU A 223 9.85 7.12 -5.74
N TYR A 224 10.98 6.73 -6.34
CA TYR A 224 12.03 7.65 -6.76
C TYR A 224 11.77 8.05 -8.20
N LEU A 225 11.47 9.33 -8.43
CA LEU A 225 11.00 9.83 -9.71
C LEU A 225 12.05 10.70 -10.40
N GLU A 226 12.00 10.77 -11.73
CA GLU A 226 12.73 11.74 -12.56
C GLU A 226 11.76 12.52 -13.46
N ASN A 227 11.84 13.84 -13.43
CA ASN A 227 11.06 14.72 -14.31
C ASN A 227 11.83 15.12 -15.59
N ALA A 228 11.16 15.82 -16.50
CA ALA A 228 11.75 16.26 -17.78
C ALA A 228 13.01 17.13 -17.60
N ASN A 229 13.08 17.89 -16.50
CA ASN A 229 14.24 18.73 -16.12
C ASN A 229 15.35 17.94 -15.40
N LYS A 230 15.29 16.60 -15.42
CA LYS A 230 16.26 15.69 -14.76
C LYS A 230 16.39 15.88 -13.25
N LYS A 231 15.43 16.54 -12.60
CA LYS A 231 15.34 16.57 -11.14
C LYS A 231 14.85 15.22 -10.64
N LYS A 232 15.46 14.74 -9.57
CA LYS A 232 15.18 13.44 -8.97
C LYS A 232 14.87 13.56 -7.49
N GLY A 233 13.94 12.75 -7.01
CA GLY A 233 13.62 12.66 -5.59
C GLY A 233 12.57 11.63 -5.28
N TRP A 234 12.37 11.38 -4.00
CA TRP A 234 11.38 10.47 -3.46
C TRP A 234 10.03 11.15 -3.27
N VAL A 235 8.96 10.40 -3.46
CA VAL A 235 7.59 10.82 -3.14
C VAL A 235 6.84 9.68 -2.45
N GLN A 236 6.04 10.00 -1.43
CA GLN A 236 5.27 9.00 -0.67
C GLN A 236 4.01 8.62 -1.42
N PHE A 237 4.06 7.50 -2.11
CA PHE A 237 2.98 6.96 -2.90
C PHE A 237 1.88 6.32 -2.06
N SER A 238 2.20 5.62 -0.97
CA SER A 238 1.19 5.19 -0.01
C SER A 238 1.61 5.42 1.42
N ASN A 239 0.62 5.57 2.30
CA ASN A 239 0.81 5.76 3.72
C ASN A 239 0.05 4.66 4.48
N ALA A 240 0.74 3.89 5.32
CA ALA A 240 0.17 2.75 6.04
C ALA A 240 -0.94 3.14 7.03
N TYR A 241 -0.92 4.37 7.53
CA TYR A 241 -1.87 4.87 8.53
C TYR A 241 -3.11 5.52 7.90
N LEU A 242 -3.03 5.87 6.62
CA LEU A 242 -4.15 6.49 5.91
C LEU A 242 -5.08 5.42 5.34
N GLY A 243 -6.38 5.69 5.42
CA GLY A 243 -7.35 4.80 4.85
C GLY A 243 -7.35 4.86 3.33
N ALA A 244 -7.99 3.86 2.73
CA ALA A 244 -8.13 3.72 1.28
C ALA A 244 -8.57 5.00 0.56
N ASN A 245 -9.38 5.85 1.19
CA ASN A 245 -9.91 7.10 0.62
C ASN A 245 -9.02 8.35 0.79
N GLU A 246 -7.98 8.30 1.61
CA GLU A 246 -7.15 9.47 1.96
C GLU A 246 -5.83 9.55 1.20
N GLN A 247 -5.44 8.48 0.53
CA GLN A 247 -4.27 8.42 -0.37
C GLN A 247 -4.56 9.09 -1.74
N ILE A 248 -4.83 10.40 -1.77
CA ILE A 248 -5.57 11.09 -2.86
C ILE A 248 -4.70 11.67 -3.99
N TRP A 249 -3.46 12.08 -3.72
CA TRP A 249 -2.71 12.99 -4.62
C TRP A 249 -2.33 12.40 -5.99
N TRP A 250 -2.27 11.08 -6.10
CA TRP A 250 -1.92 10.37 -7.32
C TRP A 250 -3.15 9.89 -8.12
N ARG A 251 -4.34 9.82 -7.49
CA ARG A 251 -5.57 9.18 -8.03
C ARG A 251 -6.10 9.77 -9.32
N GLN A 252 -6.21 8.94 -10.35
CA GLN A 252 -7.06 9.20 -11.52
C GLN A 252 -8.42 8.50 -11.39
N GLN A 253 -9.52 9.24 -11.59
CA GLN A 253 -10.86 8.65 -11.58
C GLN A 253 -10.97 7.61 -12.69
N PHE A 254 -11.55 6.44 -12.38
CA PHE A 254 -11.87 5.43 -13.39
C PHE A 254 -12.86 6.03 -14.39
N LEU A 255 -12.39 6.36 -15.58
CA LEU A 255 -13.23 6.66 -16.73
C LEU A 255 -13.50 5.32 -17.39
N GLY A 256 -14.70 4.77 -17.18
CA GLY A 256 -15.14 3.56 -17.86
C GLY A 256 -14.92 3.70 -19.36
N ASP A 257 -14.37 2.64 -19.95
CA ASP A 257 -13.97 2.43 -21.35
C ASP A 257 -14.39 3.49 -22.37
N ALA A 258 -13.37 4.03 -23.05
CA ALA A 258 -13.42 4.49 -24.44
C ALA A 258 -14.54 5.46 -24.83
N GLU A 259 -14.38 6.76 -24.51
CA GLU A 259 -14.84 7.87 -25.39
C GLU A 259 -14.42 9.29 -24.89
N GLY A 260 -13.89 9.44 -23.68
CA GLY A 260 -13.75 10.77 -23.05
C GLY A 260 -12.36 11.45 -23.07
N PHE A 261 -11.31 10.85 -23.64
CA PHE A 261 -9.95 11.42 -23.48
C PHE A 261 -9.69 12.72 -24.24
N ASN A 262 -10.64 13.23 -25.02
CA ASN A 262 -10.44 14.42 -25.86
C ASN A 262 -11.11 15.72 -25.42
N ASN A 263 -11.96 15.77 -24.37
CA ASN A 263 -12.69 17.02 -24.08
C ASN A 263 -12.65 17.57 -22.65
N ASP A 264 -12.30 16.81 -21.62
CA ASP A 264 -12.50 17.28 -20.23
C ASP A 264 -11.30 18.02 -19.58
N VAL A 265 -10.19 18.17 -20.30
CA VAL A 265 -9.06 19.01 -19.82
C VAL A 265 -9.23 20.49 -20.21
N ILE A 266 -10.22 20.82 -21.05
CA ILE A 266 -10.45 22.21 -21.49
C ILE A 266 -11.32 22.99 -20.49
N ASN A 267 -12.20 22.35 -19.70
CA ASN A 267 -13.21 23.06 -18.92
C ASN A 267 -12.87 23.33 -17.44
N LEU A 268 -11.69 22.95 -16.94
CA LEU A 268 -11.27 23.32 -15.57
C LEU A 268 -10.61 24.71 -15.46
N LYS A 269 -10.68 25.52 -16.53
CA LYS A 269 -10.19 26.92 -16.53
C LYS A 269 -11.28 27.99 -16.51
N GLU A 270 -12.57 27.62 -16.50
CA GLU A 270 -13.67 28.61 -16.53
C GLU A 270 -14.44 28.77 -15.21
N GLU A 271 -14.04 28.11 -14.12
CA GLU A 271 -14.61 28.36 -12.79
C GLU A 271 -13.56 28.75 -11.73
N MET A 272 -12.76 29.77 -12.04
CA MET A 272 -12.09 30.64 -11.04
C MET A 272 -12.16 32.10 -11.46
#